data_AF-D9I2Q6-F1
#
_entry.id   AF-D9I2Q6-F1
#
_cell.length_a   1.000
_cell.length_b   1.000
_cell.length_c   1.000
_cell.angle_alpha   90.00
_cell.angle_beta   90.00
_cell.angle_gamma   90.00
#
_symmetry.space_group_name_H-M   'P 1'
#
loop_
_entity.id
_entity.type
_entity.pdbx_description
1 polymer ?
#
loop_
_entity_poly.entity_id
_entity_poly.type
_entity_poly.pdbx_seq_one_letter_code
_entity_poly.pdbx_strand_id
1 'polypeptide(L)' 'PVLDCHTAHIACKFAEIKEKVDRRSGKTNEEAPKAIKSGDAAIVNLVPSKPLCVEASKN' A
#
# COMPACT_ATOMS: atom_id res chain seq x y z
N PRO A 1 7.36 -3.03 -6.92
CA PRO A 1 7.38 -1.62 -7.42
C PRO A 1 8.56 -0.87 -6.79
N VAL A 2 8.79 0.39 -7.17
CA VAL A 2 9.68 1.28 -6.41
C VAL A 2 8.82 2.26 -5.62
N LEU A 3 9.19 2.47 -4.36
CA LEU A 3 8.57 3.45 -3.47
C LEU A 3 9.50 4.66 -3.37
N ASP A 4 8.94 5.82 -3.70
CA ASP A 4 9.53 7.12 -3.43
C ASP A 4 8.96 7.67 -2.12
N CYS A 5 9.82 7.91 -1.13
CA CYS A 5 9.42 8.52 0.14
C CYS A 5 10.47 9.56 0.55
N HIS A 6 10.08 10.85 0.58
CA HIS A 6 10.99 11.99 0.74
C HIS A 6 12.13 11.96 -0.29
N THR A 7 13.35 11.64 0.14
CA THR A 7 14.54 11.51 -0.72
C THR A 7 14.93 10.06 -0.99
N ALA A 8 14.22 9.08 -0.39
CA ALA A 8 14.48 7.67 -0.58
C ALA A 8 13.78 7.14 -1.84
N HIS A 9 14.53 6.39 -2.66
CA HIS A 9 14.05 5.67 -3.85
C HIS A 9 14.42 4.19 -3.69
N ILE A 10 13.47 3.36 -3.23
CA ILE A 10 13.74 1.97 -2.82
C ILE A 10 12.75 1.00 -3.44
N ALA A 11 13.26 -0.11 -3.98
CA ALA A 11 12.41 -1.19 -4.46
C ALA A 11 11.67 -1.87 -3.29
N CYS A 12 10.36 -2.03 -3.44
CA CYS A 12 9.48 -2.71 -2.49
C CYS A 12 8.76 -3.88 -3.17
N LYS A 13 8.42 -4.90 -2.39
CA LYS A 13 7.57 -6.02 -2.79
C LYS A 13 6.19 -5.88 -2.13
N PHE A 14 5.14 -6.19 -2.87
CA PHE A 14 3.82 -6.42 -2.29
C PHE A 14 3.83 -7.74 -1.53
N ALA A 15 3.65 -7.70 -0.21
CA ALA A 15 3.54 -8.89 0.61
C ALA A 15 2.11 -9.43 0.62
N GLU A 16 1.15 -8.56 0.92
CA GLU A 16 -0.27 -8.88 0.92
C GLU A 16 -1.12 -7.65 0.60
N ILE A 17 -2.29 -7.89 0.01
CA ILE A 17 -3.37 -6.91 -0.11
C ILE A 17 -4.33 -7.23 1.01
N LYS A 18 -4.38 -6.40 2.04
CA LYS A 18 -5.21 -6.66 3.23
C LYS A 18 -6.67 -6.45 2.91
N GLU A 19 -6.98 -5.31 2.32
CA GLU A 19 -8.37 -4.87 2.14
C GLU A 19 -8.48 -4.01 0.89
N LYS A 20 -9.55 -4.22 0.13
CA LYS A 20 -10.01 -3.26 -0.86
C LYS A 20 -10.97 -2.29 -0.17
N VAL A 21 -10.72 -0.99 -0.30
CA VAL A 21 -11.47 0.07 0.37
C VAL A 21 -12.14 1.00 -0.62
N ASP A 22 -13.27 1.59 -0.21
CA ASP A 22 -13.87 2.70 -0.94
C ASP A 22 -13.03 3.98 -0.76
N ARG A 23 -12.62 4.59 -1.87
CA ARG A 23 -11.71 5.75 -1.87
C ARG A 23 -12.28 6.99 -1.18
N ARG A 24 -13.61 7.12 -1.04
CA ARG A 24 -14.25 8.31 -0.46
C ARG A 24 -14.54 8.15 1.02
N SER A 25 -15.04 6.98 1.41
CA SER A 25 -15.48 6.70 2.78
C SER A 25 -14.44 5.97 3.62
N GLY A 26 -13.41 5.37 3.00
CA GLY A 26 -12.40 4.56 3.69
C GLY A 26 -12.92 3.22 4.20
N LYS A 27 -14.19 2.87 3.91
CA LYS A 27 -14.79 1.61 4.36
C LYS A 27 -14.29 0.44 3.53
N THR A 28 -14.08 -0.68 4.19
CA THR A 28 -13.71 -1.95 3.58
C THR A 28 -14.86 -2.49 2.73
N ASN A 29 -14.56 -2.77 1.46
CA ASN A 29 -15.48 -3.40 0.52
C ASN A 29 -15.23 -4.92 0.42
N GLU A 30 -13.97 -5.34 0.46
CA GLU A 30 -13.56 -6.74 0.35
C GLU A 30 -12.30 -6.97 1.18
N GLU A 31 -12.31 -8.01 2.02
CA GLU A 31 -11.14 -8.47 2.78
C GLU A 31 -10.31 -9.45 1.96
N ALA A 32 -8.98 -9.33 2.05
CA ALA A 32 -7.99 -10.16 1.35
C ALA A 32 -8.28 -10.39 -0.15
N PRO A 33 -8.48 -9.33 -0.95
CA PRO A 33 -8.79 -9.48 -2.38
C PRO A 33 -7.62 -10.14 -3.12
N LYS A 34 -7.93 -11.01 -4.10
CA LYS A 34 -6.90 -11.71 -4.89
C LYS A 34 -6.08 -10.79 -5.79
N ALA A 35 -6.68 -9.68 -6.24
CA ALA A 35 -6.05 -8.69 -7.10
C ALA A 35 -6.77 -7.34 -6.99
N ILE A 36 -6.06 -6.26 -7.34
CA ILE A 36 -6.62 -4.91 -7.49
C ILE A 36 -6.40 -4.43 -8.92
N LYS A 37 -7.32 -3.60 -9.44
CA LYS A 37 -7.24 -3.02 -10.78
C LYS A 37 -7.08 -1.50 -10.72
N SER A 38 -6.80 -0.89 -11.87
CA SER A 38 -6.74 0.57 -11.97
C SER A 38 -8.04 1.22 -11.49
N GLY A 39 -7.91 2.23 -10.62
CA GLY A 39 -9.03 2.94 -10.01
C GLY A 39 -9.46 2.41 -8.63
N ASP A 40 -9.00 1.23 -8.21
CA ASP A 40 -9.27 0.72 -6.87
C ASP A 40 -8.42 1.43 -5.80
N ALA A 41 -8.96 1.56 -4.60
CA ALA A 41 -8.20 1.89 -3.40
C ALA A 41 -8.06 0.63 -2.53
N ALA A 42 -6.91 0.44 -1.90
CA ALA A 42 -6.63 -0.73 -1.09
C ALA A 42 -5.60 -0.42 0.00
N ILE A 43 -5.72 -1.15 1.12
CA ILE A 43 -4.70 -1.21 2.16
C ILE A 43 -3.80 -2.41 1.85
N VAL A 44 -2.50 -2.15 1.75
CA VAL A 44 -1.49 -3.13 1.30
C VAL A 44 -0.32 -3.14 2.26
N ASN A 45 0.25 -4.32 2.51
CA ASN A 45 1.54 -4.41 3.18
C ASN A 45 2.65 -4.45 2.12
N LEU A 46 3.57 -3.50 2.23
CA LEU A 46 4.78 -3.45 1.41
C LEU A 46 6.00 -3.82 2.25
N VAL A 47 6.90 -4.60 1.68
CA VAL A 47 8.19 -4.94 2.28
C VAL A 47 9.30 -4.30 1.46
N PRO A 48 10.12 -3.40 2.04
CA PRO A 48 11.24 -2.80 1.34
C PRO A 48 12.37 -3.83 1.17
N SER A 49 13.09 -3.74 0.04
CA SER A 49 14.22 -4.64 -0.27
C SER A 49 15.51 -4.29 0.47
N LYS A 50 15.60 -3.09 1.04
CA LYS A 50 16.70 -2.56 1.84
C LYS A 50 16.12 -1.85 3.08
N PRO A 51 16.90 -1.65 4.15
CA PRO A 51 16.45 -0.87 5.30
C PRO A 51 15.92 0.50 4.85
N LEU A 52 14.70 0.82 5.27
CA LEU A 52 13.99 2.06 4.95
C LEU A 52 13.39 2.59 6.24
N CYS A 53 13.67 3.85 6.56
CA CYS A 53 13.05 4.57 7.67
C CYS A 53 11.90 5.42 7.13
N VAL A 54 10.70 5.22 7.66
CA VAL A 54 9.48 5.97 7.32
C VAL A 54 8.64 6.16 8.57
N GLU A 55 7.83 7.22 8.58
CA GLU A 55 6.88 7.51 9.65
C GLU A 55 5.44 7.30 9.20
N ALA A 56 4.55 7.05 10.16
CA ALA A 56 3.12 6.95 9.86
C ALA A 56 2.59 8.30 9.39
N SER A 57 1.93 8.32 8.23
CA SER A 57 1.16 9.47 7.79
C SER A 57 -0.04 9.65 8.71
N LYS A 58 -0.26 10.87 9.22
CA LYS A 58 -1.34 11.20 10.16
C LYS A 58 -2.64 11.66 9.49
N ASN A 59 -2.80 11.42 8.19
CA ASN A 59 -3.92 11.95 7.42
C ASN A 59 -5.12 11.00 7.39
#